data_AF-B4GCU3-F1
#
_entry.id   AF-B4GCU3-F1
#
_cell.length_a   1.000
_cell.length_b   1.000
_cell.length_c   1.000
_cell.angle_alpha   90.00
_cell.angle_beta   90.00
_cell.angle_gamma   90.00
#
_symmetry.space_group_name_H-M   'P 1'
#
loop_
_entity.id
_entity.type
_entity.pdbx_description
1 polymer ?
#
loop_
_entity_poly.entity_id
_entity_poly.type
_entity_poly.pdbx_seq_one_letter_code
_entity_poly.pdbx_strand_id
1 'polypeptide(L)'
;RDVLSKLETFIKQTLEFHPECHFSKILIHLFDDQDDHLIEAMVCTLDVTSGISFRNNAFPELVAMLNPVYTFLEFLKMTSNSSDLLLDLLVSNETCFLLYLLRLLKYIRMNWTMFVHSCHSFGMGNAMLDEAMGVLIRLRLQISRLVSRQLYPYDISPVLRLLESCESLYEGNELS
;
A
#
# COMPACT_ATOMS: atom_id res chain seq x y z
N ARG A 1 31.62 -1.36 20.93
CA ARG A 1 30.18 -1.05 20.80
C ARG A 1 29.92 -0.17 19.57
N ASP A 2 30.60 0.97 19.41
CA ASP A 2 30.46 1.85 18.23
C ASP A 2 30.81 1.17 16.88
N VAL A 3 31.90 0.40 16.83
CA VAL A 3 32.31 -0.33 15.61
C VAL A 3 31.28 -1.37 15.16
N LEU A 4 30.62 -2.07 16.11
CA LEU A 4 29.60 -3.06 15.78
C LEU A 4 28.34 -2.41 15.22
N SER A 5 27.91 -1.27 15.79
CA SER A 5 26.76 -0.51 15.28
C SER A 5 27.03 0.07 13.88
N LYS A 6 28.26 0.54 13.63
CA LYS A 6 28.68 1.00 12.30
C LYS A 6 28.73 -0.14 11.29
N LEU A 7 29.25 -1.29 11.68
CA LEU A 7 29.28 -2.50 10.85
C LEU A 7 27.86 -2.99 10.54
N GLU A 8 26.98 -3.02 11.53
CA GLU A 8 25.57 -3.39 11.37
C GLU A 8 24.84 -2.43 10.42
N THR A 9 25.04 -1.12 10.58
CA THR A 9 24.48 -0.11 9.68
C THR A 9 25.00 -0.28 8.26
N PHE A 10 26.31 -0.51 8.10
CA PHE A 10 26.93 -0.77 6.82
C PHE A 10 26.37 -2.03 6.14
N ILE A 11 26.23 -3.14 6.88
CA ILE A 11 25.66 -4.39 6.37
C ILE A 11 24.21 -4.17 5.93
N LYS A 12 23.38 -3.49 6.73
CA LYS A 12 21.99 -3.18 6.39
C LYS A 12 21.84 -2.26 5.17
N GLN A 13 22.81 -1.38 4.94
CA GLN A 13 22.85 -0.51 3.76
C GLN A 13 23.39 -1.23 2.52
N THR A 14 24.27 -2.22 2.70
CA THR A 14 24.94 -2.92 1.59
C THR A 14 24.15 -4.13 1.12
N LEU A 15 23.54 -4.87 2.05
CA LEU A 15 22.70 -6.02 1.75
C LEU A 15 21.28 -5.56 1.50
N GLU A 16 20.82 -5.75 0.27
CA GLU A 16 19.44 -5.46 -0.10
C GLU A 16 18.43 -6.27 0.72
N PHE A 17 18.75 -7.53 1.01
CA PHE A 17 17.98 -8.41 1.87
C PHE A 17 18.85 -8.87 3.06
N HIS A 18 18.37 -8.58 4.27
CA HIS A 18 19.00 -9.04 5.51
C HIS A 18 17.92 -9.57 6.47
N PRO A 19 18.27 -10.34 7.52
CA PRO A 19 17.30 -10.99 8.41
C PRO A 19 16.31 -10.06 9.14
N GLU A 20 16.61 -8.77 9.19
CA GLU A 20 15.74 -7.74 9.78
C GLU A 20 14.93 -6.95 8.72
N CYS A 21 15.07 -7.28 7.43
CA CYS A 21 14.19 -6.75 6.40
C CYS A 21 12.75 -7.17 6.70
N HIS A 22 11.83 -6.22 6.55
CA HIS A 22 10.43 -6.53 6.72
C HIS A 22 9.95 -7.48 5.62
N PHE A 23 9.01 -8.38 5.97
CA PHE A 23 8.49 -9.39 5.04
C PHE A 23 7.89 -8.78 3.76
N SER A 24 7.31 -7.58 3.84
CA SER A 24 6.80 -6.84 2.67
C SER A 24 7.85 -6.67 1.58
N LYS A 25 9.12 -6.38 1.94
CA LYS A 25 10.21 -6.23 0.97
C LYS A 25 10.50 -7.54 0.23
N ILE A 26 10.50 -8.64 0.99
CA ILE A 26 10.70 -9.97 0.44
C ILE A 26 9.52 -10.35 -0.47
N LEU A 27 8.28 -10.07 -0.05
CA LEU A 27 7.08 -10.40 -0.80
C LEU A 27 7.06 -9.67 -2.15
N ILE A 28 7.29 -8.36 -2.17
CA ILE A 28 7.29 -7.59 -3.42
C ILE A 28 8.38 -8.10 -4.37
N HIS A 29 9.60 -8.29 -3.86
CA HIS A 29 10.70 -8.78 -4.69
C HIS A 29 10.49 -10.22 -5.20
N LEU A 30 9.83 -11.09 -4.43
CA LEU A 30 9.61 -12.48 -4.84
C LEU A 30 8.68 -12.59 -6.05
N PHE A 31 7.77 -11.63 -6.22
CA PHE A 31 6.71 -11.68 -7.24
C PHE A 31 6.82 -10.55 -8.27
N ASP A 32 7.88 -9.74 -8.26
CA ASP A 32 8.02 -8.55 -9.14
C ASP A 32 8.08 -8.89 -10.64
N ASP A 33 8.44 -10.13 -11.00
CA ASP A 33 8.46 -10.62 -12.38
C ASP A 33 7.06 -10.81 -13.01
N GLN A 34 6.00 -10.96 -12.21
CA GLN A 34 4.64 -11.26 -12.69
C GLN A 34 3.56 -10.51 -11.90
N ASP A 35 2.96 -9.51 -12.54
CA ASP A 35 1.97 -8.61 -11.93
C ASP A 35 0.76 -9.35 -11.33
N ASP A 36 0.27 -10.40 -11.98
CA ASP A 36 -0.89 -11.17 -11.49
C ASP A 36 -0.60 -11.86 -10.16
N HIS A 37 0.52 -12.58 -10.06
CA HIS A 37 0.97 -13.21 -8.83
C HIS A 37 1.32 -12.20 -7.73
N LEU A 38 1.95 -11.07 -8.10
CA LEU A 38 2.27 -10.00 -7.16
C LEU A 38 1.00 -9.44 -6.52
N ILE A 39 0.03 -9.04 -7.34
CA ILE A 39 -1.21 -8.47 -6.84
C ILE A 39 -1.99 -9.51 -6.02
N GLU A 40 -2.01 -10.79 -6.43
CA GLU A 40 -2.64 -11.85 -5.65
C GLU A 40 -1.97 -12.05 -4.27
N ALA A 41 -0.64 -12.02 -4.20
CA ALA A 41 0.10 -12.09 -2.93
C ALA A 41 -0.20 -10.88 -2.02
N MET A 42 -0.36 -9.70 -2.60
CA MET A 42 -0.76 -8.48 -1.88
C MET A 42 -2.20 -8.58 -1.36
N VAL A 43 -3.14 -9.13 -2.13
CA VAL A 43 -4.51 -9.42 -1.68
C VAL A 43 -4.51 -10.44 -0.53
N CYS A 44 -3.76 -11.53 -0.67
CA CYS A 44 -3.64 -12.57 0.35
C CYS A 44 -3.12 -11.99 1.67
N THR A 45 -2.07 -11.18 1.62
CA THR A 45 -1.51 -10.50 2.80
C THR A 45 -2.55 -9.60 3.48
N LEU A 46 -3.29 -8.80 2.70
CA LEU A 46 -4.34 -7.93 3.21
C LEU A 46 -5.48 -8.70 3.87
N ASP A 47 -5.96 -9.76 3.22
CA ASP A 47 -7.06 -10.58 3.72
C ASP A 47 -6.69 -11.35 4.99
N VAL A 48 -5.48 -11.94 5.02
CA VAL A 48 -4.96 -12.65 6.19
C VAL A 48 -4.85 -11.70 7.37
N THR A 49 -4.23 -10.53 7.19
CA THR A 49 -4.08 -9.56 8.29
C THR A 49 -5.42 -9.00 8.75
N SER A 50 -6.33 -8.69 7.82
CA SER A 50 -7.69 -8.22 8.15
C SER A 50 -8.50 -9.29 8.89
N GLY A 51 -8.40 -10.55 8.47
CA GLY A 51 -9.09 -11.68 9.10
C GLY A 51 -8.54 -12.04 10.48
N ILE A 52 -7.22 -11.98 10.67
CA ILE A 52 -6.57 -12.20 11.97
C ILE A 52 -6.92 -11.07 12.95
N SER A 53 -6.88 -9.82 12.48
CA SER A 53 -7.19 -8.65 13.31
C SER A 53 -8.64 -8.70 13.83
N PHE A 54 -9.57 -9.20 13.01
CA PHE A 54 -10.95 -9.42 13.40
C PHE A 54 -11.11 -10.48 14.51
N ARG A 55 -10.21 -11.46 14.60
CA ARG A 55 -10.22 -12.54 15.61
C ARG A 55 -9.41 -12.19 16.86
N ASN A 56 -9.58 -10.97 17.39
CA ASN A 56 -9.01 -10.51 18.68
C ASN A 56 -7.47 -10.43 18.74
N ASN A 57 -6.76 -10.14 17.63
CA ASN A 57 -5.30 -9.99 17.64
C ASN A 57 -4.57 -11.18 18.30
N ALA A 58 -5.05 -12.41 18.09
CA ALA A 58 -4.47 -13.61 18.70
C ALA A 58 -2.98 -13.83 18.35
N PHE A 59 -2.48 -13.17 17.29
CA PHE A 59 -1.12 -13.27 16.78
C PHE A 59 -0.54 -11.89 16.42
N PRO A 60 -0.15 -11.07 17.42
CA PRO A 60 0.32 -9.70 17.17
C PRO A 60 1.61 -9.64 16.34
N GLU A 61 2.51 -10.61 16.51
CA GLU A 61 3.75 -10.72 15.73
C GLU A 61 3.47 -10.98 14.24
N LEU A 62 2.48 -11.83 13.94
CA LEU A 62 2.09 -12.14 12.57
C LEU A 62 1.41 -10.95 11.89
N VAL A 63 0.57 -10.19 12.63
CA VAL A 63 -0.03 -8.95 12.14
C VAL A 63 1.03 -7.90 11.83
N ALA A 64 2.05 -7.77 12.69
CA ALA A 64 3.16 -6.88 12.45
C ALA A 64 3.96 -7.31 11.20
N MET A 65 4.29 -8.60 11.08
CA MET A 65 5.01 -9.18 9.93
C MET A 65 4.25 -9.01 8.61
N LEU A 66 2.93 -9.21 8.62
CA LEU A 66 2.07 -9.14 7.45
C LEU A 66 1.38 -7.77 7.32
N ASN A 67 2.00 -6.69 7.81
CA ASN A 67 1.40 -5.36 7.73
C ASN A 67 1.07 -4.99 6.27
N PRO A 68 -0.23 -4.88 5.90
CA PRO A 68 -0.63 -4.66 4.52
C PRO A 68 -0.27 -3.26 4.04
N VAL A 69 -0.09 -2.30 4.96
CA VAL A 69 0.39 -0.96 4.63
C VAL A 69 1.82 -1.03 4.16
N TYR A 70 2.71 -1.76 4.85
CA TYR A 70 4.11 -1.88 4.42
C TYR A 70 4.22 -2.57 3.05
N THR A 71 3.34 -3.54 2.79
CA THR A 71 3.26 -4.19 1.48
C THR A 71 2.84 -3.20 0.38
N PHE A 72 1.82 -2.37 0.64
CA PHE A 72 1.43 -1.31 -0.28
C PHE A 72 2.55 -0.28 -0.52
N LEU A 73 3.23 0.17 0.54
CA LEU A 73 4.29 1.16 0.44
C LEU A 73 5.51 0.62 -0.32
N GLU A 74 5.84 -0.65 -0.15
CA GLU A 74 6.90 -1.29 -0.93
C GLU A 74 6.51 -1.46 -2.41
N PHE A 75 5.25 -1.81 -2.69
CA PHE A 75 4.72 -1.83 -4.06
C PHE A 75 4.76 -0.45 -4.73
N LEU A 76 4.43 0.62 -3.98
CA LEU A 76 4.56 1.98 -4.49
C LEU A 76 6.02 2.33 -4.81
N LYS A 77 6.97 1.96 -3.94
CA LYS A 77 8.41 2.15 -4.20
C LYS A 77 8.87 1.41 -5.45
N MET A 78 8.48 0.14 -5.60
CA MET A 78 8.79 -0.68 -6.77
C MET A 78 8.28 -0.02 -8.06
N THR A 79 7.06 0.51 -8.04
CA THR A 79 6.44 1.24 -9.16
C THR A 79 6.87 2.71 -9.27
N SER A 80 7.92 3.12 -8.54
CA SER A 80 8.43 4.50 -8.51
C SER A 80 7.36 5.57 -8.21
N ASN A 81 6.39 5.24 -7.35
CA ASN A 81 5.25 6.09 -6.99
C ASN A 81 4.43 6.58 -8.21
N SER A 82 4.36 5.75 -9.26
CA SER A 82 3.66 6.08 -10.51
C SER A 82 2.16 5.81 -10.41
N SER A 83 1.35 6.87 -10.40
CA SER A 83 -0.11 6.72 -10.47
C SER A 83 -0.59 6.26 -11.84
N ASP A 84 0.20 6.44 -12.90
CA ASP A 84 -0.09 5.94 -14.25
C ASP A 84 -0.10 4.41 -14.28
N LEU A 85 0.89 3.76 -13.66
CA LEU A 85 0.94 2.30 -13.56
C LEU A 85 -0.26 1.73 -12.78
N LEU A 86 -0.66 2.39 -11.69
CA LEU A 86 -1.86 1.99 -10.93
C LEU A 86 -3.14 2.16 -11.76
N LEU A 87 -3.21 3.19 -12.60
CA LEU A 87 -4.33 3.39 -13.51
C LEU A 87 -4.38 2.29 -14.58
N ASP A 88 -3.24 1.94 -15.18
CA ASP A 88 -3.13 0.88 -16.18
C ASP A 88 -3.56 -0.47 -15.59
N LEU A 89 -3.15 -0.79 -14.36
CA LEU A 89 -3.59 -1.98 -13.62
C LEU A 89 -5.10 -2.00 -13.33
N LEU A 90 -5.74 -0.84 -13.16
CA LEU A 90 -7.20 -0.76 -12.97
C LEU A 90 -7.96 -0.89 -14.29
N VAL A 91 -7.42 -0.35 -15.37
CA VAL A 91 -8.07 -0.38 -16.70
C VAL A 91 -7.92 -1.77 -17.32
N SER A 92 -6.78 -2.43 -17.10
CA SER A 92 -6.55 -3.82 -17.47
C SER A 92 -7.39 -4.78 -16.63
N ASN A 93 -7.77 -5.92 -17.21
CA ASN A 93 -8.44 -7.03 -16.53
C ASN A 93 -7.52 -8.25 -16.32
N GLU A 94 -6.22 -8.09 -16.54
CA GLU A 94 -5.22 -9.15 -16.40
C GLU A 94 -4.91 -9.49 -14.93
N THR A 95 -5.12 -8.52 -14.02
CA THR A 95 -4.85 -8.69 -12.59
C THR A 95 -6.10 -8.48 -11.76
N CYS A 96 -6.07 -8.93 -10.50
CA CYS A 96 -7.10 -8.60 -9.52
C CYS A 96 -6.90 -7.23 -8.83
N PHE A 97 -6.21 -6.28 -9.47
CA PHE A 97 -5.82 -5.01 -8.84
C PHE A 97 -7.02 -4.17 -8.37
N LEU A 98 -8.13 -4.18 -9.12
CA LEU A 98 -9.37 -3.55 -8.67
C LEU A 98 -9.85 -4.10 -7.31
N LEU A 99 -9.78 -5.42 -7.11
CA LEU A 99 -10.15 -6.06 -5.86
C LEU A 99 -9.19 -5.65 -4.74
N TYR A 100 -7.89 -5.68 -5.02
CA TYR A 100 -6.85 -5.25 -4.09
C TYR A 100 -7.09 -3.81 -3.63
N LEU A 101 -7.15 -2.86 -4.56
CA LEU A 101 -7.28 -1.44 -4.26
C LEU A 101 -8.57 -1.14 -3.49
N LEU A 102 -9.70 -1.73 -3.91
CA LEU A 102 -10.97 -1.57 -3.21
C LEU A 102 -10.89 -2.01 -1.74
N ARG A 103 -10.27 -3.18 -1.47
CA ARG A 103 -10.12 -3.71 -0.11
C ARG A 103 -9.11 -2.90 0.70
N LEU A 104 -8.00 -2.50 0.09
CA LEU A 104 -6.97 -1.68 0.73
C LEU A 104 -7.55 -0.33 1.15
N LEU A 105 -8.28 0.37 0.28
CA LEU A 105 -8.86 1.67 0.61
C LEU A 105 -9.92 1.54 1.72
N LYS A 106 -10.71 0.46 1.75
CA LYS A 106 -11.60 0.16 2.88
C LYS A 106 -10.82 -0.04 4.18
N TYR A 107 -9.71 -0.78 4.12
CA TYR A 107 -8.83 -1.00 5.27
C TYR A 107 -8.23 0.32 5.78
N ILE A 108 -7.69 1.17 4.89
CA ILE A 108 -7.12 2.48 5.21
C ILE A 108 -8.18 3.36 5.87
N ARG A 109 -9.37 3.50 5.27
CA ARG A 109 -10.45 4.32 5.82
C ARG A 109 -10.87 3.86 7.22
N MET A 110 -10.97 2.55 7.44
CA MET A 110 -11.40 1.99 8.72
C MET A 110 -10.30 2.05 9.80
N ASN A 111 -9.03 2.07 9.39
CA ASN A 111 -7.88 2.01 10.28
C ASN A 111 -6.90 3.17 10.02
N TRP A 112 -7.42 4.39 9.82
CA TRP A 112 -6.64 5.55 9.38
C TRP A 112 -5.42 5.84 10.27
N THR A 113 -5.61 5.82 11.58
CA THR A 113 -4.53 6.04 12.56
C THR A 113 -3.40 5.00 12.43
N MET A 114 -3.75 3.74 12.18
CA MET A 114 -2.79 2.65 11.96
C MET A 114 -2.07 2.80 10.63
N PHE A 115 -2.76 3.27 9.58
CA PHE A 115 -2.15 3.61 8.29
C PHE A 115 -1.09 4.70 8.45
N VAL A 116 -1.46 5.82 9.09
CA VAL A 116 -0.55 6.94 9.38
C VAL A 116 0.67 6.47 10.20
N HIS A 117 0.44 5.72 11.29
CA HIS A 117 1.51 5.17 12.10
C HIS A 117 2.45 4.25 11.31
N SER A 118 1.88 3.42 10.42
CA SER A 118 2.66 2.54 9.55
C SER A 118 3.51 3.35 8.57
N CYS A 119 2.94 4.36 7.91
CA CYS A 119 3.70 5.25 7.02
C CYS A 119 4.89 5.90 7.75
N HIS A 120 4.69 6.41 8.97
CA HIS A 120 5.77 7.00 9.76
C HIS A 120 6.86 6.01 10.15
N SER A 121 6.47 4.77 10.46
CA SER A 121 7.39 3.71 10.87
C SER A 121 8.12 3.05 9.69
N PHE A 122 7.63 3.25 8.46
CA PHE A 122 8.20 2.70 7.23
C PHE A 122 9.42 3.51 6.76
N GLY A 123 10.50 3.50 7.54
CA GLY A 123 11.86 3.92 7.18
C GLY A 123 12.09 5.39 6.80
N MET A 124 11.04 6.17 6.47
CA MET A 124 11.13 7.52 5.90
C MET A 124 10.24 8.57 6.61
N GLY A 125 9.67 8.24 7.77
CA GLY A 125 8.94 9.21 8.59
C GLY A 125 7.74 9.84 7.87
N ASN A 126 7.54 11.15 8.02
CA ASN A 126 6.37 11.86 7.45
C ASN A 126 6.32 11.84 5.92
N ALA A 127 7.48 11.80 5.25
CA ALA A 127 7.54 11.85 3.78
C ALA A 127 6.79 10.68 3.12
N MET A 128 6.78 9.51 3.75
CA MET A 128 6.12 8.33 3.19
C MET A 128 4.60 8.47 3.12
N LEU A 129 3.98 9.14 4.10
CA LEU A 129 2.54 9.40 4.10
C LEU A 129 2.19 10.32 2.93
N ASP A 130 2.96 11.39 2.74
CA ASP A 130 2.76 12.38 1.68
C ASP A 130 2.97 11.76 0.29
N GLU A 131 3.97 10.90 0.13
CA GLU A 131 4.20 10.15 -1.11
C GLU A 131 3.02 9.23 -1.44
N ALA A 132 2.59 8.40 -0.47
CA ALA A 132 1.50 7.46 -0.66
C ALA A 132 0.17 8.18 -0.97
N MET A 133 -0.18 9.20 -0.19
CA MET A 133 -1.38 10.00 -0.44
C MET A 133 -1.27 10.78 -1.76
N GLY A 134 -0.09 11.29 -2.09
CA GLY A 134 0.17 11.94 -3.38
C GLY A 134 -0.14 11.02 -4.56
N VAL A 135 0.23 9.74 -4.50
CA VAL A 135 -0.12 8.74 -5.52
C VAL A 135 -1.64 8.54 -5.59
N LEU A 136 -2.29 8.31 -4.45
CA LEU A 136 -3.74 8.04 -4.39
C LEU A 136 -4.56 9.24 -4.89
N ILE A 137 -4.16 10.47 -4.55
CA ILE A 137 -4.81 11.71 -5.01
C ILE A 137 -4.63 11.87 -6.53
N ARG A 138 -3.42 11.65 -7.07
CA ARG A 138 -3.21 11.70 -8.53
C ARG A 138 -4.04 10.66 -9.25
N LEU A 139 -4.06 9.41 -8.76
CA LEU A 139 -4.87 8.34 -9.30
C LEU A 139 -6.36 8.72 -9.30
N ARG A 140 -6.88 9.26 -8.19
CA ARG A 140 -8.25 9.76 -8.10
C ARG A 140 -8.55 10.80 -9.18
N LEU A 141 -7.70 11.82 -9.32
CA LEU A 141 -7.88 12.87 -10.33
C LEU A 141 -7.87 12.31 -11.76
N GLN A 142 -7.02 11.33 -12.05
CA GLN A 142 -6.96 10.65 -13.34
C GLN A 142 -8.26 9.89 -13.62
N ILE A 143 -8.74 9.10 -12.66
CA ILE A 143 -10.01 8.37 -12.75
C ILE A 143 -11.18 9.36 -12.95
N SER A 144 -11.27 10.43 -12.15
CA SER A 144 -12.33 11.45 -12.29
C SER A 144 -12.37 12.07 -13.69
N ARG A 145 -11.20 12.35 -14.29
CA ARG A 145 -11.11 12.88 -15.66
C ARG A 145 -11.63 11.89 -16.69
N LEU A 146 -11.33 10.61 -16.56
CA LEU A 146 -11.84 9.57 -17.46
C LEU A 146 -13.35 9.36 -17.29
N VAL A 147 -13.84 9.32 -16.05
CA VAL A 147 -15.27 9.15 -15.74
C VAL A 147 -16.10 10.33 -16.28
N SER A 148 -15.66 11.58 -16.05
CA SER A 148 -16.35 12.77 -16.57
C SER A 148 -16.45 12.81 -18.10
N ARG A 149 -15.53 12.13 -18.79
CA ARG A 149 -15.53 11.99 -20.26
C ARG A 149 -16.18 10.70 -20.74
N GLN A 150 -16.73 9.87 -19.85
CA GLN A 150 -17.28 8.54 -20.17
C GLN A 150 -16.27 7.60 -20.86
N LEU A 151 -14.99 7.72 -20.51
CA LEU A 151 -13.89 6.92 -21.08
C LEU A 151 -13.44 5.77 -20.17
N TYR A 152 -14.01 5.65 -18.97
CA TYR A 152 -13.66 4.58 -18.05
C TYR A 152 -14.40 3.28 -18.42
N PRO A 153 -13.73 2.10 -18.47
CA PRO A 153 -14.30 0.87 -19.03
C PRO A 153 -15.46 0.25 -18.22
N TYR A 154 -15.64 0.64 -16.96
CA TYR A 154 -16.66 0.11 -16.06
C TYR A 154 -17.02 1.12 -14.96
N ASP A 155 -18.00 0.79 -14.10
CA ASP A 155 -18.36 1.66 -12.97
C ASP A 155 -17.33 1.60 -11.83
N ILE A 156 -16.43 2.59 -11.82
CA ILE A 156 -15.37 2.76 -10.82
C ILE A 156 -15.82 3.58 -9.60
N SER A 157 -17.08 4.03 -9.54
CA SER A 157 -17.60 4.93 -8.50
C SER A 157 -17.33 4.47 -7.05
N PRO A 158 -17.39 3.15 -6.70
CA PRO A 158 -17.05 2.70 -5.34
C PRO A 158 -15.60 2.97 -4.95
N VAL A 159 -14.65 2.78 -5.86
CA VAL A 159 -13.22 3.06 -5.62
C VAL A 159 -13.00 4.56 -5.55
N LEU A 160 -13.62 5.33 -6.46
CA LEU A 160 -13.47 6.77 -6.50
C LEU A 160 -13.92 7.43 -5.18
N ARG A 161 -15.08 7.04 -4.64
CA ARG A 161 -15.57 7.52 -3.34
C ARG A 161 -14.65 7.17 -2.17
N LEU A 162 -13.99 6.01 -2.21
CA LEU A 162 -13.05 5.62 -1.17
C LEU A 162 -11.73 6.42 -1.26
N LEU A 163 -11.26 6.72 -2.47
CA LEU A 163 -10.11 7.62 -2.67
C LEU A 163 -10.41 9.03 -2.14
N GLU A 164 -11.58 9.58 -2.45
CA GLU A 164 -12.05 10.87 -1.91
C GLU A 164 -12.09 10.85 -0.38
N SER A 165 -12.62 9.79 0.22
CA SER A 165 -12.67 9.64 1.67
C SER A 165 -11.27 9.58 2.30
N CYS A 166 -10.31 8.89 1.69
CA CYS A 166 -8.93 8.86 2.19
C CYS A 166 -8.24 10.23 2.05
N GLU A 167 -8.50 10.96 0.96
CA GLU A 167 -8.02 12.34 0.77
C GLU A 167 -8.57 13.28 1.84
N SER A 168 -9.88 13.21 2.14
CA SER A 168 -10.48 14.03 3.21
C SER A 168 -9.86 13.75 4.57
N LEU A 169 -9.59 12.48 4.90
CA LEU A 169 -8.87 12.09 6.12
C LEU A 169 -7.45 12.66 6.17
N TYR A 170 -6.76 12.69 5.04
CA TYR A 170 -5.40 13.25 4.94
C TYR A 170 -5.35 14.77 5.07
N GLU A 171 -6.32 15.47 4.48
CA GLU A 171 -6.42 16.94 4.58
C GLU A 171 -6.87 17.42 5.96
N GLY A 172 -7.26 16.52 6.87
CA GLY A 172 -7.86 16.87 8.16
C GLY A 172 -9.30 17.35 8.05
N ASN A 173 -9.95 17.09 6.91
CA ASN A 173 -11.35 17.36 6.66
C ASN A 173 -12.21 16.23 7.26
N GLU A 174 -12.31 16.17 8.59
CA GLU A 174 -13.18 15.23 9.32
C GLU A 174 -14.67 15.60 9.19
N LEU A 175 -15.20 15.71 7.97
CA LEU A 175 -16.64 15.85 7.72
C LEU A 175 -17.03 15.14 6.42
N SER A 176 -17.37 13.85 6.51
CA SER A 176 -18.35 13.16 5.65
C SER A 176 -18.83 11.86 6.32
#